data_AF-M1EFF8-F1
#
_entry.id   AF-M1EFF8-F1
#
_cell.length_a   1.000
_cell.length_b   1.000
_cell.length_c   1.000
_cell.angle_alpha   90.00
_cell.angle_beta   90.00
_cell.angle_gamma   90.00
#
_symmetry.space_group_name_H-M   'P 1'
#
loop_
_entity.id
_entity.type
_entity.pdbx_description
1 polymer ?
#
loop_
_entity_poly.entity_id
_entity_poly.type
_entity_poly.pdbx_seq_one_letter_code
_entity_poly.pdbx_strand_id
1 'polypeptide(L)'
;NANLAPGGADLDASWGTREYKIYPYDALIVTNRIRVKLPKDVDRTRLERHLSPEDFQEVFGMSMEEFDRLALWKRNDLKKKALL
;
A
#
# COMPACT_ATOMS: atom_id res chain seq x y z
N ASN A 1 21.85 -24.67 15.80
CA ASN A 1 20.66 -25.38 15.30
C ASN A 1 19.49 -24.45 15.41
N ALA A 2 18.75 -24.28 14.32
CA ALA A 2 17.79 -23.21 14.11
C ALA A 2 16.61 -23.27 15.09
N ASN A 3 16.26 -22.13 15.69
CA ASN A 3 14.94 -21.93 16.27
C ASN A 3 14.30 -20.75 15.53
N LEU A 4 13.81 -21.03 14.32
CA LEU A 4 12.82 -20.20 13.64
C LEU A 4 11.55 -20.23 14.52
N ALA A 5 11.24 -19.13 15.18
CA ALA A 5 9.88 -18.89 15.63
C ALA A 5 9.08 -18.40 14.40
N PRO A 6 8.00 -19.10 14.00
CA PRO A 6 7.19 -18.67 12.88
C PRO A 6 6.33 -17.47 13.30
N GLY A 7 6.34 -16.45 12.44
CA GLY A 7 5.29 -15.45 12.25
C GLY A 7 4.54 -14.98 13.50
N GLY A 8 4.93 -13.82 14.01
CA GLY A 8 3.99 -12.95 14.71
C GLY A 8 2.86 -12.59 13.75
N ALA A 9 1.80 -13.38 13.77
CA ALA A 9 0.50 -12.98 13.27
C ALA A 9 -0.16 -12.23 14.43
N ASP A 10 0.26 -10.98 14.65
CA ASP A 10 -0.48 -10.03 15.45
C ASP A 10 -1.83 -9.79 14.79
N LEU A 11 -2.81 -10.52 15.31
CA LEU A 11 -4.23 -10.40 15.07
C LEU A 11 -4.75 -9.07 15.69
N ASP A 12 -4.18 -7.92 15.33
CA ASP A 12 -4.63 -6.58 15.74
C ASP A 12 -4.56 -5.54 14.62
N ALA A 13 -4.56 -5.98 13.36
CA ALA A 13 -4.84 -5.11 12.24
C ALA A 13 -6.34 -5.16 11.96
N SER A 14 -7.13 -4.35 12.67
CA SER A 14 -8.49 -3.99 12.23
C SER A 14 -8.43 -3.11 10.96
N TRP A 15 -7.82 -3.68 9.91
CA TRP A 15 -7.66 -3.15 8.56
C TRP A 15 -8.33 -4.08 7.52
N GLY A 16 -8.92 -5.19 7.96
CA GLY A 16 -9.46 -6.28 7.13
C GLY A 16 -10.97 -6.33 6.91
N THR A 17 -11.74 -5.26 7.16
CA THR A 17 -13.20 -5.27 6.91
C THR A 17 -13.64 -4.47 5.67
N ARG A 18 -12.71 -3.79 4.99
CA ARG A 18 -12.96 -3.13 3.70
C ARG A 18 -12.23 -3.93 2.63
N GLU A 19 -12.97 -4.63 1.78
CA GLU A 19 -12.42 -5.24 0.57
C GLU A 19 -11.90 -4.12 -0.34
N TYR A 20 -10.61 -3.80 -0.27
CA TYR A 20 -9.97 -2.90 -1.21
C TYR A 20 -9.82 -3.65 -2.53
N LYS A 21 -10.49 -3.16 -3.58
CA LYS A 21 -10.23 -3.66 -4.92
C LYS A 21 -8.79 -3.34 -5.29
N ILE A 22 -8.06 -4.41 -5.61
CA ILE A 22 -6.71 -4.33 -6.12
C ILE A 22 -6.78 -3.84 -7.57
N TYR A 23 -6.02 -2.80 -7.87
CA TYR A 23 -5.86 -2.23 -9.20
C TYR A 23 -4.38 -2.22 -9.56
N PRO A 24 -4.05 -2.36 -10.85
CA PRO A 24 -2.67 -2.24 -11.31
C PRO A 24 -2.11 -0.86 -10.97
N TYR A 25 -0.81 -0.79 -10.68
CA TYR A 25 -0.12 0.45 -10.31
C TYR A 25 -0.39 1.58 -11.31
N ASP A 26 -0.37 1.31 -12.62
CA ASP A 26 -0.68 2.28 -13.69
C ASP A 26 -2.08 2.92 -13.59
N ALA A 27 -3.03 2.23 -12.95
CA ALA A 27 -4.37 2.74 -12.71
C ALA A 27 -4.50 3.53 -11.39
N LEU A 28 -3.48 3.48 -10.53
CA LEU A 28 -3.46 4.11 -9.21
C LEU A 28 -2.53 5.31 -9.13
N ILE A 29 -1.50 5.41 -9.98
CA ILE A 29 -0.61 6.56 -10.02
C ILE A 29 -1.40 7.88 -10.10
N VAL A 30 -1.09 8.85 -9.24
CA VAL A 30 -1.70 10.18 -9.21
C VAL A 30 -1.13 11.13 -10.26
N THR A 31 -0.79 10.61 -11.44
CA THR A 31 -0.64 11.49 -12.59
C THR A 31 -2.00 12.13 -12.88
N ASN A 32 -2.04 13.44 -13.18
CA ASN A 32 -3.30 14.20 -13.31
C ASN A 32 -4.32 13.53 -14.25
N ARG A 33 -3.85 12.76 -15.25
CA ARG A 33 -4.66 11.99 -16.20
C ARG A 33 -5.30 10.73 -15.60
N ILE A 34 -4.66 10.08 -14.65
CA ILE A 34 -5.17 8.87 -14.00
C ILE A 34 -6.09 9.27 -12.84
N ARG A 35 -5.81 10.37 -12.13
CA ARG A 35 -6.73 10.96 -11.12
C ARG A 35 -8.15 11.21 -11.65
N VAL A 36 -8.27 11.65 -12.91
CA VAL A 36 -9.58 11.88 -13.56
C VAL A 36 -10.25 10.61 -14.06
N LYS A 37 -9.49 9.52 -14.22
CA LYS A 37 -9.98 8.19 -14.60
C LYS A 37 -10.17 7.24 -13.42
N LEU A 38 -9.75 7.62 -12.22
CA LEU A 38 -9.89 6.81 -11.02
C LEU A 38 -11.39 6.59 -10.70
N PRO A 39 -11.83 5.33 -10.53
CA PRO A 39 -13.16 5.04 -10.03
C PRO A 39 -13.38 5.67 -8.65
N LYS A 40 -14.63 6.04 -8.36
CA LYS A 40 -15.04 6.59 -7.05
C LYS A 40 -14.82 5.64 -5.86
N ASP A 41 -14.73 4.34 -6.13
CA ASP A 41 -14.41 3.28 -5.16
C ASP A 41 -12.92 3.26 -4.76
N VAL A 42 -12.06 4.00 -5.46
CA VAL A 42 -10.63 4.07 -5.17
C VAL A 42 -10.34 5.26 -4.25
N ASP A 43 -9.84 4.97 -3.05
CA ASP A 43 -9.50 5.97 -2.05
C ASP A 43 -8.20 6.72 -2.46
N ARG A 44 -8.36 7.94 -2.98
CA ARG A 44 -7.26 8.80 -3.44
C ARG A 44 -6.23 9.19 -2.37
N THR A 45 -6.59 9.05 -1.10
CA THR A 45 -5.70 9.34 0.04
C THR A 45 -4.92 8.10 0.49
N ARG A 46 -5.31 6.92 0.01
CA ARG A 46 -4.81 5.60 0.42
C ARG A 46 -4.62 4.67 -0.77
N LEU A 47 -4.03 5.18 -1.85
CA LEU A 47 -3.82 4.42 -3.08
C LEU A 47 -2.88 3.24 -2.86
N GLU A 48 -1.99 3.34 -1.88
CA GLU A 48 -1.12 2.25 -1.46
C GLU A 48 -1.90 1.00 -1.02
N ARG A 49 -3.18 1.13 -0.65
CA ARG A 49 -4.05 0.00 -0.28
C ARG A 49 -4.77 -0.66 -1.43
N HIS A 50 -4.82 0.02 -2.58
CA HIS A 50 -5.38 -0.52 -3.78
C HIS A 50 -4.32 -1.24 -4.62
N LEU A 51 -3.04 -1.18 -4.25
CA LEU A 51 -2.00 -1.93 -4.93
C LEU A 51 -2.00 -3.39 -4.51
N SER A 52 -1.63 -4.25 -5.45
CA SER A 52 -1.32 -5.64 -5.15
C SER A 52 -0.17 -5.69 -4.14
N PRO A 53 -0.11 -6.71 -3.27
CA PRO A 53 1.04 -6.87 -2.37
C PRO A 53 2.37 -6.95 -3.14
N GLU A 54 2.36 -7.53 -4.34
CA GLU A 54 3.52 -7.58 -5.25
C GLU A 54 3.95 -6.19 -5.72
N ASP A 55 3.03 -5.42 -6.32
CA ASP A 55 3.29 -4.03 -6.74
C ASP A 55 3.72 -3.15 -5.55
N PHE A 56 3.07 -3.32 -4.40
CA PHE A 56 3.42 -2.58 -3.19
C PHE A 56 4.86 -2.86 -2.80
N GLN A 57 5.27 -4.12 -2.78
CA GLN A 57 6.62 -4.51 -2.43
C GLN A 57 7.64 -4.04 -3.48
N GLU A 58 7.33 -4.07 -4.78
CA GLU A 58 8.22 -3.53 -5.81
C GLU A 58 8.39 -2.00 -5.71
N VAL A 59 7.31 -1.28 -5.44
CA VAL A 59 7.28 0.18 -5.42
C VAL A 59 7.83 0.76 -4.11
N PHE A 60 7.42 0.19 -2.97
CA PHE A 60 7.81 0.65 -1.64
C PHE A 60 9.03 -0.09 -1.09
N GLY A 61 9.36 -1.28 -1.60
CA GLY A 61 10.47 -2.09 -1.13
C GLY A 61 10.22 -2.77 0.23
N MET A 62 8.97 -2.77 0.72
CA MET A 62 8.60 -3.25 2.05
C MET A 62 7.11 -3.64 2.07
N SER A 63 6.65 -4.33 3.11
CA SER A 63 5.22 -4.67 3.27
C SER A 63 4.39 -3.50 3.80
N MET A 64 3.06 -3.53 3.60
CA MET A 64 2.15 -2.47 4.11
C MET A 64 2.26 -2.28 5.62
N GLU A 65 2.52 -3.36 6.35
CA GLU A 65 2.74 -3.36 7.80
C GLU A 65 4.03 -2.63 8.20
N GLU A 66 5.07 -2.74 7.39
CA GLU A 66 6.31 -1.98 7.59
C GLU A 66 6.09 -0.51 7.22
N PHE A 67 5.35 -0.27 6.14
CA PHE A 67 5.01 1.07 5.70
C PHE A 67 4.20 1.85 6.76
N ASP A 68 3.22 1.23 7.41
CA ASP A 68 2.44 1.91 8.46
C ASP A 68 3.28 2.23 9.70
N ARG A 69 4.28 1.39 10.00
CA ARG A 69 5.29 1.62 11.04
C ARG A 69 6.26 2.76 10.71
N LEU A 70 6.36 3.19 9.46
CA LEU A 70 7.21 4.31 9.08
C LEU A 70 6.66 5.66 9.55
N ALA A 71 7.59 6.57 9.83
CA ALA A 71 7.27 7.97 10.09
C ALA A 71 6.50 8.60 8.91
N LEU A 72 5.59 9.52 9.22
CA LEU A 72 4.74 10.22 8.24
C LEU A 72 5.54 10.83 7.07
N TRP A 73 6.71 11.41 7.34
CA TRP A 73 7.56 11.99 6.31
C TRP A 73 8.08 10.93 5.33
N LYS A 74 8.44 9.74 5.82
CA LYS A 74 8.94 8.63 5.02
C LYS A 74 7.80 8.01 4.20
N ARG A 75 6.61 7.87 4.78
CA ARG A 75 5.40 7.47 4.05
C ARG A 75 5.09 8.44 2.91
N ASN A 76 5.15 9.74 3.16
CA ASN A 76 4.93 10.76 2.12
C ASN A 76 6.02 10.76 1.03
N ASP A 77 7.29 10.58 1.40
CA ASP A 77 8.40 10.46 0.44
C ASP A 77 8.21 9.26 -0.50
N LEU A 78 7.86 8.11 0.06
CA LEU A 78 7.63 6.90 -0.71
C LEU A 78 6.39 7.01 -1.60
N LYS A 79 5.29 7.57 -1.10
CA LYS A 79 4.11 7.88 -1.94
C LYS A 79 4.49 8.77 -3.14
N LYS A 80 5.28 9.81 -2.92
CA LYS A 80 5.79 10.66 -4.00
C LYS A 80 6.67 9.90 -5.00
N LYS A 81 7.56 9.02 -4.52
CA LYS A 81 8.40 8.17 -5.39
C LYS A 81 7.59 7.19 -6.22
N ALA A 82 6.57 6.62 -5.60
CA ALA A 82 5.56 5.77 -6.20
C ALA A 82 4.56 6.51 -7.08
N LEU A 83 4.69 7.84 -7.22
CA LEU A 83 3.71 8.66 -7.92
C LEU A 83 2.27 8.39 -7.44
N LEU A 84 2.04 8.13 -6.13
CA LEU A 84 0.76 7.87 -5.44
C LEU A 84 0.37 9.04 -4.51
#